data_AF-A0A383AK88-F1
#
_entry.id   AF-A0A383AK88-F1
#
_cell.length_a   1.000
_cell.length_b   1.000
_cell.length_c   1.000
_cell.angle_alpha   90.00
_cell.angle_beta   90.00
_cell.angle_gamma   90.00
#
_symmetry.space_group_name_H-M   'P 1'
#
loop_
_entity.id
_entity.type
_entity.pdbx_description
1 polymer ?
#
loop_
_entity_poly.entity_id
_entity_poly.type
_entity_poly.pdbx_seq_one_letter_code
_entity_poly.pdbx_strand_id
1 'polypeptide(L)'
;KNANKMISASELIGTWSCTIYTQTSGCALLSTLGTDSLYRYNSTTLVMIDDEDGTYSYTSTIPNIFNCADGSDNGTGLGNWVVKNNVLFIDVYKWGIKGDPSLEAQLGFVKLKKVSNTRLLMESEQAKPVFAECEKQTIPPIAPTLDNVTQIPATSDSGYRVSLTWTDNSTDETGFKVLRRDILEGTYSEITTTSADATSYIDTVTEAKTYWYRVSATNLIGDSTPSKVIPVVVE
;
A
#
# COMPACT_ATOMS: atom_id res chain seq x y z
N LYS A 1 21.77 21.21 -15.83
CA LYS A 1 22.18 21.78 -14.52
C LYS A 1 21.37 21.16 -13.36
N ASN A 2 21.32 19.83 -13.23
CA ASN A 2 20.84 19.15 -12.01
C ASN A 2 22.03 18.46 -11.35
N ALA A 3 23.05 19.25 -10.99
CA ALA A 3 24.15 18.76 -10.18
C ALA A 3 23.62 18.47 -8.77
N ASN A 4 23.68 17.21 -8.35
CA ASN A 4 23.63 16.70 -6.98
C ASN A 4 22.97 17.60 -5.94
N LYS A 5 21.68 17.92 -6.10
CA LYS A 5 20.94 18.56 -5.02
C LYS A 5 20.91 17.56 -3.86
N MET A 6 21.49 17.96 -2.72
CA MET A 6 21.46 17.12 -1.52
C MET A 6 20.02 16.97 -1.05
N ILE A 7 19.64 15.72 -0.76
CA ILE A 7 18.34 15.37 -0.21
C ILE A 7 18.45 15.47 1.31
N SER A 8 17.62 16.30 1.90
CA SER A 8 17.49 16.46 3.36
C SER A 8 16.52 15.44 3.96
N ALA A 9 16.65 15.17 5.26
CA ALA A 9 15.73 14.30 5.98
C ALA A 9 14.27 14.79 5.87
N SER A 10 14.05 16.11 6.04
CA SER A 10 12.74 16.75 5.90
C SER A 10 12.08 16.55 4.53
N GLU A 11 12.85 16.38 3.46
CA GLU A 11 12.29 16.11 2.13
C GLU A 11 11.77 14.67 2.01
N LEU A 12 12.39 13.74 2.73
CA LEU A 12 12.00 12.33 2.76
C LEU A 12 10.76 12.10 3.61
N ILE A 13 10.55 12.88 4.68
CA ILE A 13 9.38 12.71 5.57
C ILE A 13 8.07 12.72 4.79
N GLY A 14 7.22 11.72 5.06
CA GLY A 14 5.92 11.52 4.43
C GLY A 14 5.76 10.15 3.81
N THR A 15 4.63 9.97 3.12
CA THR A 15 4.25 8.71 2.49
C THR A 15 4.64 8.70 1.02
N TRP A 16 5.15 7.55 0.56
CA TRP A 16 5.62 7.33 -0.80
C TRP A 16 5.02 6.05 -1.38
N SER A 17 4.46 6.14 -2.58
CA SER A 17 4.10 4.98 -3.40
C SER A 17 5.30 4.60 -4.26
N CYS A 18 5.85 3.41 -4.06
CA CYS A 18 7.07 2.96 -4.72
C CYS A 18 6.81 1.76 -5.63
N THR A 19 7.12 1.90 -6.92
CA THR A 19 7.13 0.77 -7.86
C THR A 19 8.52 0.13 -7.86
N ILE A 20 8.60 -1.18 -7.64
CA ILE A 20 9.86 -1.93 -7.56
C ILE A 20 10.19 -2.60 -8.90
N TYR A 21 11.46 -2.52 -9.28
CA TYR A 21 12.05 -3.14 -10.47
C TYR A 21 13.24 -4.02 -10.07
N THR A 22 13.24 -5.28 -10.48
CA THR A 22 14.40 -6.17 -10.30
C THR A 22 14.56 -7.16 -11.46
N GLN A 23 15.70 -7.86 -11.49
CA GLN A 23 15.92 -9.01 -12.37
C GLN A 23 15.07 -10.22 -11.94
N THR A 24 14.98 -11.24 -12.81
CA THR A 24 14.28 -12.50 -12.54
C THR A 24 14.70 -13.08 -11.18
N SER A 25 13.73 -13.46 -10.35
CA SER A 25 13.95 -14.06 -9.02
C SER A 25 14.73 -13.16 -8.05
N GLY A 26 14.79 -11.84 -8.27
CA GLY A 26 15.40 -10.90 -7.32
C GLY A 26 14.53 -10.63 -6.09
N CYS A 27 13.20 -10.72 -6.24
CA CYS A 27 12.24 -10.76 -5.13
C CYS A 27 11.53 -12.12 -5.20
N ALA A 28 11.93 -13.06 -4.34
CA ALA A 28 11.61 -14.49 -4.50
C ALA A 28 10.12 -14.85 -4.37
N LEU A 29 9.28 -13.92 -3.88
CA LEU A 29 7.89 -14.19 -3.47
C LEU A 29 6.82 -13.49 -4.31
N LEU A 30 7.21 -12.77 -5.36
CA LEU A 30 6.28 -11.93 -6.10
C LEU A 30 6.08 -12.45 -7.53
N SER A 31 4.82 -12.42 -7.99
CA SER A 31 4.48 -12.72 -9.38
C SER A 31 4.81 -11.55 -10.30
N THR A 32 5.21 -11.87 -11.51
CA THR A 32 5.70 -10.92 -12.53
C THR A 32 4.54 -10.12 -13.13
N LEU A 33 4.61 -8.78 -13.12
CA LEU A 33 3.66 -7.94 -13.87
C LEU A 33 4.12 -7.81 -15.33
N GLY A 34 3.74 -8.75 -16.19
CA GLY A 34 3.91 -8.66 -17.66
C GLY A 34 4.99 -9.56 -18.28
N THR A 35 5.20 -9.41 -19.59
CA THR A 35 6.11 -10.22 -20.43
C THR A 35 7.48 -9.57 -20.69
N ASP A 36 7.79 -8.46 -20.03
CA ASP A 36 9.00 -7.66 -20.28
C ASP A 36 10.24 -8.19 -19.53
N SER A 37 11.42 -7.98 -20.12
CA SER A 37 12.73 -8.40 -19.57
C SER A 37 13.14 -7.69 -18.27
N LEU A 38 12.43 -6.63 -17.88
CA LEU A 38 12.59 -5.89 -16.62
C LEU A 38 11.37 -6.19 -15.75
N TYR A 39 11.54 -7.00 -14.70
CA TYR A 39 10.40 -7.42 -13.89
C TYR A 39 9.94 -6.28 -12.98
N ARG A 40 8.70 -5.86 -13.20
CA ARG A 40 7.96 -4.93 -12.36
C ARG A 40 7.16 -5.74 -11.34
N TYR A 41 7.20 -5.32 -10.09
CA TYR A 41 6.44 -5.90 -9.00
C TYR A 41 5.46 -4.89 -8.42
N ASN A 42 4.46 -5.37 -7.67
CA ASN A 42 3.41 -4.55 -7.06
C ASN A 42 4.01 -3.37 -6.28
N SER A 43 3.26 -2.27 -6.23
CA SER A 43 3.63 -1.08 -5.49
C SER A 43 3.78 -1.42 -3.99
N THR A 44 4.70 -0.73 -3.34
CA THR A 44 4.80 -0.73 -1.87
C THR A 44 4.67 0.69 -1.37
N THR A 45 4.03 0.83 -0.21
CA THR A 45 3.92 2.11 0.47
C THR A 45 5.06 2.21 1.46
N LEU A 46 5.89 3.25 1.34
CA LEU A 46 6.97 3.60 2.27
C LEU A 46 6.58 4.87 3.02
N VAL A 47 6.57 4.81 4.35
CA VAL A 47 6.33 5.96 5.21
C VAL A 47 7.63 6.32 5.89
N MET A 48 8.12 7.54 5.69
CA MET A 48 9.30 8.06 6.36
C MET A 48 8.85 9.02 7.46
N ILE A 49 9.26 8.77 8.68
CA ILE A 49 8.74 9.38 9.91
C ILE A 49 9.86 10.13 10.62
N ASP A 50 9.54 11.31 11.14
CA ASP A 50 10.35 12.05 12.13
C ASP A 50 9.78 11.68 13.50
N ASP A 51 10.60 11.04 14.34
CA ASP A 51 10.14 10.53 15.64
C ASP A 51 10.08 11.63 16.72
N GLU A 52 10.35 12.89 16.36
CA GLU A 52 10.36 14.08 17.23
C GLU A 52 11.38 14.04 18.39
N ASP A 53 12.23 13.02 18.44
CA ASP A 53 13.31 12.85 19.41
C ASP A 53 14.71 12.99 18.78
N GLY A 54 14.76 13.42 17.51
CA GLY A 54 15.98 13.52 16.71
C GLY A 54 16.38 12.22 16.00
N THR A 55 15.56 11.17 16.13
CA THR A 55 15.66 9.94 15.33
C THR A 55 14.59 9.90 14.24
N TYR A 56 14.76 8.97 13.29
CA TYR A 56 13.83 8.80 12.19
C TYR A 56 13.54 7.33 11.97
N SER A 57 12.27 7.02 11.79
CA SER A 57 11.79 5.67 11.52
C SER A 57 11.08 5.57 10.18
N TYR A 58 10.90 4.36 9.67
CA TYR A 58 10.11 4.12 8.47
C TYR A 58 9.25 2.87 8.62
N THR A 59 8.12 2.84 7.91
CA THR A 59 7.32 1.64 7.70
C THR A 59 7.14 1.37 6.21
N SER A 60 6.98 0.10 5.83
CA SER A 60 6.79 -0.34 4.46
C SER A 60 5.82 -1.52 4.40
N THR A 61 4.90 -1.49 3.45
CA THR A 61 4.02 -2.64 3.16
C THR A 61 4.80 -3.76 2.47
N ILE A 62 4.20 -4.93 2.37
CA ILE A 62 4.78 -6.04 1.60
C ILE A 62 4.39 -5.86 0.13
N PRO A 63 5.33 -5.98 -0.83
CA PRO A 63 6.75 -6.28 -0.63
C PRO A 63 7.54 -5.13 -0.01
N ASN A 64 8.37 -5.43 0.99
CA ASN A 64 9.25 -4.44 1.61
C ASN A 64 10.26 -3.94 0.56
N ILE A 65 10.30 -2.62 0.32
CA ILE A 65 11.21 -2.00 -0.66
C ILE A 65 12.69 -2.29 -0.38
N PHE A 66 13.06 -2.43 0.89
CA PHE A 66 14.44 -2.62 1.31
C PHE A 66 14.84 -4.08 1.47
N ASN A 67 13.88 -4.99 1.50
CA ASN A 67 14.12 -6.43 1.50
C ASN A 67 12.92 -7.16 0.88
N CYS A 68 12.87 -7.21 -0.44
CA CYS A 68 11.69 -7.69 -1.15
C CYS A 68 11.55 -9.22 -1.19
N ALA A 69 12.52 -9.95 -0.63
CA ALA A 69 12.46 -11.39 -0.43
C ALA A 69 11.76 -11.79 0.89
N ASP A 70 11.43 -10.82 1.75
CA ASP A 70 10.68 -11.08 2.98
C ASP A 70 9.24 -11.52 2.66
N GLY A 71 8.84 -12.64 3.25
CA GLY A 71 7.45 -13.13 3.18
C GLY A 71 6.50 -12.38 4.08
N SER A 72 5.21 -12.69 3.95
CA SER A 72 4.12 -12.15 4.78
C SER A 72 4.42 -12.20 6.28
N ASP A 73 5.17 -13.22 6.69
CA ASP A 73 5.37 -13.57 8.09
C ASP A 73 6.57 -12.84 8.71
N ASN A 74 7.45 -12.22 7.90
CA ASN A 74 8.74 -11.68 8.35
C ASN A 74 8.70 -10.23 8.84
N GLY A 75 7.49 -9.69 9.05
CA GLY A 75 7.24 -8.34 9.52
C GLY A 75 7.15 -7.33 8.38
N THR A 76 6.15 -6.45 8.47
CA THR A 76 6.10 -5.20 7.71
C THR A 76 7.46 -4.51 7.76
N GLY A 77 7.95 -3.96 6.64
CA GLY A 77 9.27 -3.34 6.60
C GLY A 77 9.36 -2.17 7.56
N LEU A 78 9.94 -2.37 8.73
CA LEU A 78 10.07 -1.38 9.79
C LEU A 78 11.56 -1.20 10.08
N GLY A 79 11.96 0.03 10.31
CA GLY A 79 13.35 0.35 10.63
C GLY A 79 13.53 1.81 11.01
N ASN A 80 14.77 2.15 11.34
CA ASN A 80 15.26 3.50 11.44
C ASN A 80 16.05 3.84 10.18
N TRP A 81 16.17 5.14 9.91
CA TRP A 81 16.95 5.60 8.77
C TRP A 81 17.70 6.90 9.06
N VAL A 82 18.77 7.11 8.30
CA VAL A 82 19.52 8.36 8.27
C VAL A 82 19.93 8.64 6.82
N VAL A 83 19.78 9.88 6.37
CA VAL A 83 20.26 10.29 5.04
C VAL A 83 21.54 11.12 5.14
N LYS A 84 22.58 10.74 4.39
CA LYS A 84 23.83 11.50 4.24
C LYS A 84 24.33 11.38 2.81
N ASN A 85 24.71 12.49 2.18
CA ASN A 85 25.28 12.50 0.81
C ASN A 85 24.43 11.74 -0.22
N ASN A 86 23.11 11.87 -0.14
CA ASN A 86 22.13 11.14 -0.96
C ASN A 86 22.22 9.61 -0.84
N VAL A 87 22.77 9.12 0.27
CA VAL A 87 22.71 7.72 0.67
C VAL A 87 21.80 7.63 1.88
N LEU A 88 20.76 6.82 1.77
CA LEU A 88 19.90 6.43 2.87
C LEU A 88 20.51 5.21 3.53
N PHE A 89 20.91 5.34 4.79
CA PHE A 89 21.30 4.24 5.64
C PHE A 89 20.05 3.79 6.39
N ILE A 90 19.80 2.49 6.38
CA ILE A 90 18.62 1.89 7.00
C ILE A 90 19.04 0.71 7.85
N ASP A 91 18.32 0.48 8.93
CA ASP A 91 18.22 -0.85 9.53
C ASP A 91 16.89 -1.49 9.11
N VAL A 92 16.85 -2.83 9.06
CA VAL A 92 15.63 -3.59 8.82
C VAL A 92 15.42 -4.52 10.01
N TYR A 93 14.32 -4.34 10.75
CA TYR A 93 13.94 -5.25 11.83
C TYR A 93 13.25 -6.49 11.25
N LYS A 94 13.64 -7.68 11.73
CA LYS A 94 12.94 -8.93 11.38
C LYS A 94 11.74 -9.14 12.30
N TRP A 95 10.69 -9.76 11.76
CA TRP A 95 9.48 -10.13 12.50
C TRP A 95 8.72 -8.95 13.13
N GLY A 96 9.01 -7.71 12.69
CA GLY A 96 8.35 -6.50 13.19
C GLY A 96 8.69 -6.13 14.64
N ILE A 97 9.76 -6.69 15.24
CA ILE A 97 10.15 -6.41 16.63
C ILE A 97 11.26 -5.36 16.65
N LYS A 98 10.90 -4.11 16.99
CA LYS A 98 11.86 -3.01 17.18
C LYS A 98 12.60 -3.17 18.51
N GLY A 99 13.93 -3.05 18.49
CA GLY A 99 14.76 -2.94 19.69
C GLY A 99 15.20 -4.25 20.37
N ASP A 100 15.08 -5.40 19.68
CA ASP A 100 15.74 -6.64 20.11
C ASP A 100 17.08 -6.82 19.36
N PRO A 101 18.24 -6.64 20.04
CA PRO A 101 19.56 -6.77 19.42
C PRO A 101 19.89 -8.17 18.87
N SER A 102 19.18 -9.21 19.31
CA SER A 102 19.34 -10.57 18.79
C SER A 102 18.55 -10.80 17.50
N LEU A 103 17.59 -9.93 17.21
CA LEU A 103 16.79 -9.86 15.98
C LEU A 103 17.16 -8.61 15.15
N GLU A 104 18.16 -7.84 15.58
CA GLU A 104 18.56 -6.57 14.96
C GLU A 104 19.19 -6.75 13.57
N ALA A 105 18.63 -5.94 12.66
CA ALA A 105 19.30 -5.08 11.69
C ALA A 105 20.30 -5.75 10.74
N GLN A 106 19.79 -6.19 9.58
CA GLN A 106 20.60 -6.04 8.37
C GLN A 106 20.74 -4.54 8.10
N LEU A 107 21.94 -3.99 8.26
CA LEU A 107 22.24 -2.63 7.81
C LEU A 107 22.27 -2.62 6.29
N GLY A 108 21.41 -1.79 5.71
CA GLY A 108 21.36 -1.55 4.28
C GLY A 108 21.77 -0.12 3.96
N PHE A 109 22.17 0.09 2.72
CA PHE A 109 22.23 1.43 2.16
C PHE A 109 21.49 1.48 0.83
N VAL A 110 20.88 2.62 0.57
CA VAL A 110 20.12 2.88 -0.65
C VAL A 110 20.61 4.20 -1.22
N LYS A 111 21.09 4.16 -2.45
CA LYS A 111 21.47 5.38 -3.16
C LYS A 111 20.18 6.07 -3.61
N LEU A 112 20.07 7.35 -3.26
CA LEU A 112 18.94 8.19 -3.61
C LEU A 112 19.30 9.10 -4.77
N LYS A 113 18.40 9.22 -5.74
CA LYS A 113 18.47 10.23 -6.79
C LYS A 113 17.16 11.01 -6.80
N LYS A 114 17.27 12.31 -6.57
CA LYS A 114 16.13 13.22 -6.66
C LYS A 114 15.76 13.44 -8.13
N VAL A 115 14.58 12.97 -8.53
CA VAL A 115 14.02 13.20 -9.87
C VAL A 115 13.22 14.50 -9.87
N SER A 116 12.39 14.73 -8.85
CA SER A 116 11.67 15.98 -8.58
C SER A 116 11.50 16.19 -7.07
N ASN A 117 10.72 17.19 -6.63
CA ASN A 117 10.37 17.34 -5.21
C ASN A 117 9.44 16.23 -4.69
N THR A 118 8.75 15.53 -5.58
CA THR A 118 7.79 14.47 -5.26
C THR A 118 8.17 13.13 -5.88
N ARG A 119 9.32 13.03 -6.55
CA ARG A 119 9.77 11.80 -7.21
C ARG A 119 11.22 11.49 -6.84
N LEU A 120 11.43 10.28 -6.35
CA LEU A 120 12.74 9.73 -6.00
C LEU A 120 12.98 8.45 -6.79
N LEU A 121 14.23 8.26 -7.23
CA LEU A 121 14.73 6.97 -7.65
C LEU A 121 15.63 6.44 -6.53
N MET A 122 15.38 5.20 -6.13
CA MET A 122 16.12 4.47 -5.11
C MET A 122 16.83 3.29 -5.76
N GLU A 123 18.12 3.11 -5.47
CA GLU A 123 18.92 1.96 -5.88
C GLU A 123 19.43 1.26 -4.61
N SER A 124 18.99 0.03 -4.39
CA SER A 124 19.43 -0.79 -3.26
C SER A 124 20.25 -1.97 -3.74
N GLU A 125 21.33 -2.25 -3.03
CA GLU A 125 22.19 -3.42 -3.27
C GLU A 125 21.76 -4.55 -2.35
N GLN A 126 20.79 -5.34 -2.81
CA GLN A 126 20.38 -6.59 -2.17
C GLN A 126 21.16 -7.76 -2.80
N ALA A 127 20.69 -9.01 -2.65
CA ALA A 127 21.28 -10.15 -3.37
C ALA A 127 21.32 -9.93 -4.90
N LYS A 128 20.40 -9.11 -5.42
CA LYS A 128 20.43 -8.54 -6.78
C LYS A 128 20.13 -7.04 -6.71
N PRO A 129 20.58 -6.22 -7.69
CA PRO A 129 20.22 -4.81 -7.74
C PRO A 129 18.69 -4.63 -7.86
N VAL A 130 18.14 -3.81 -6.97
CA VAL A 130 16.72 -3.44 -6.98
C VAL A 130 16.62 -1.92 -7.14
N PHE A 131 15.82 -1.50 -8.11
CA PHE A 131 15.47 -0.10 -8.30
C PHE A 131 14.03 0.14 -7.85
N ALA A 132 13.76 1.30 -7.26
CA ALA A 132 12.41 1.71 -6.97
C ALA A 132 12.19 3.16 -7.42
N GLU A 133 11.09 3.38 -8.14
CA GLU A 133 10.58 4.73 -8.42
C GLU A 133 9.49 5.04 -7.40
N CYS A 134 9.75 6.04 -6.56
CA CYS A 134 8.88 6.44 -5.46
C CYS A 134 8.27 7.81 -5.73
N GLU A 135 6.95 7.90 -5.61
CA GLU A 135 6.18 9.13 -5.72
C GLU A 135 5.57 9.51 -4.38
N LYS A 136 5.78 10.77 -3.96
CA LYS A 136 5.27 11.27 -2.69
C LYS A 136 3.76 11.45 -2.76
N GLN A 137 3.03 10.81 -1.85
CA GLN A 137 1.60 11.01 -1.70
C GLN A 137 1.35 12.39 -1.11
N THR A 138 0.52 13.18 -1.78
CA THR A 138 0.23 14.58 -1.37
C THR A 138 -1.27 14.88 -1.34
N ILE A 139 -2.09 13.95 -1.82
CA ILE A 139 -3.55 14.03 -1.86
C ILE A 139 -4.12 12.65 -1.52
N PRO A 140 -5.38 12.58 -1.06
CA PRO A 140 -6.10 11.31 -1.03
C PRO A 140 -6.21 10.69 -2.43
N PRO A 141 -6.44 9.37 -2.53
CA PRO A 141 -6.42 8.69 -3.82
C PRO A 141 -7.58 9.11 -4.73
N ILE A 142 -7.54 8.67 -5.98
CA ILE A 142 -8.67 8.80 -6.90
C ILE A 142 -9.78 7.82 -6.49
N ALA A 143 -11.04 8.25 -6.61
CA ALA A 143 -12.19 7.40 -6.28
C ALA A 143 -12.30 6.20 -7.22
N PRO A 144 -12.59 4.99 -6.70
CA PRO A 144 -12.91 3.85 -7.56
C PRO A 144 -14.30 4.02 -8.20
N THR A 145 -14.54 3.27 -9.26
CA THR A 145 -15.89 3.15 -9.85
C THR A 145 -16.52 1.88 -9.32
N LEU A 146 -17.53 1.98 -8.45
CA LEU A 146 -18.32 0.81 -8.06
C LEU A 146 -19.19 0.39 -9.25
N ASP A 147 -18.87 -0.75 -9.85
CA ASP A 147 -19.43 -1.18 -11.12
C ASP A 147 -20.70 -1.99 -10.93
N ASN A 148 -20.72 -2.88 -9.93
CA ASN A 148 -21.84 -3.77 -9.69
C ASN A 148 -21.92 -4.21 -8.22
N VAL A 149 -23.15 -4.43 -7.75
CA VAL A 149 -23.46 -5.01 -6.45
C VAL A 149 -24.61 -5.98 -6.62
N THR A 150 -24.38 -7.26 -6.36
CA THR A 150 -25.37 -8.33 -6.60
C THR A 150 -25.36 -9.36 -5.49
N GLN A 151 -26.55 -9.83 -5.09
CA GLN A 151 -26.68 -11.03 -4.27
C GLN A 151 -26.14 -12.24 -5.04
N ILE A 152 -25.40 -13.11 -4.37
CA ILE A 152 -24.99 -14.42 -4.89
C ILE A 152 -25.72 -15.53 -4.12
N PRO A 153 -26.05 -16.68 -4.76
CA PRO A 153 -26.77 -17.76 -4.11
C PRO A 153 -26.05 -18.24 -2.85
N ALA A 154 -26.78 -18.34 -1.73
CA ALA A 154 -26.23 -18.85 -0.48
C ALA A 154 -25.91 -20.35 -0.63
N THR A 155 -24.76 -20.78 -0.11
CA THR A 155 -24.36 -22.21 -0.09
C THR A 155 -24.61 -22.87 1.27
N SER A 156 -25.14 -22.15 2.27
CA SER A 156 -25.46 -22.67 3.61
C SER A 156 -26.31 -21.68 4.43
N ASP A 157 -26.79 -22.11 5.60
CA ASP A 157 -27.59 -21.38 6.63
C ASP A 157 -26.89 -20.15 7.26
N SER A 158 -25.81 -19.64 6.69
CA SER A 158 -24.93 -18.61 7.29
C SER A 158 -25.26 -17.17 6.89
N GLY A 159 -26.38 -16.93 6.21
CA GLY A 159 -26.82 -15.61 5.74
C GLY A 159 -26.71 -15.41 4.23
N TYR A 160 -27.07 -14.22 3.78
CA TYR A 160 -27.03 -13.79 2.39
C TYR A 160 -25.66 -13.22 2.03
N ARG A 161 -25.16 -13.53 0.84
CA ARG A 161 -23.87 -13.04 0.35
C ARG A 161 -24.09 -11.98 -0.73
N VAL A 162 -23.40 -10.86 -0.60
CA VAL A 162 -23.45 -9.74 -1.56
C VAL A 162 -22.07 -9.55 -2.15
N SER A 163 -21.96 -9.70 -3.46
CA SER A 163 -20.72 -9.46 -4.21
C SER A 163 -20.69 -8.01 -4.70
N LEU A 164 -19.60 -7.33 -4.41
CA LEU A 164 -19.27 -6.00 -4.93
C LEU A 164 -18.09 -6.12 -5.88
N THR A 165 -18.15 -5.44 -7.02
CA THR A 165 -17.02 -5.30 -7.96
C THR A 165 -16.84 -3.85 -8.34
N TRP A 166 -15.59 -3.40 -8.40
CA TRP A 166 -15.26 -2.02 -8.76
C TRP A 166 -14.02 -1.96 -9.65
N THR A 167 -13.95 -0.89 -10.45
CA THR A 167 -12.78 -0.52 -11.21
C THR A 167 -11.89 0.34 -10.32
N ASP A 168 -10.64 -0.10 -10.19
CA ASP A 168 -9.58 0.68 -9.59
C ASP A 168 -9.12 1.79 -10.55
N ASN A 169 -9.32 3.05 -10.14
CA ASN A 169 -8.84 4.22 -10.86
C ASN A 169 -7.65 4.90 -10.16
N SER A 170 -7.23 4.33 -9.03
CA SER A 170 -6.17 4.83 -8.19
C SER A 170 -4.85 4.14 -8.56
N THR A 171 -3.75 4.80 -8.23
CA THR A 171 -2.39 4.24 -8.40
C THR A 171 -1.58 4.35 -7.11
N ASP A 172 -2.18 4.91 -6.06
CA ASP A 172 -1.53 5.28 -4.81
C ASP A 172 -2.38 4.94 -3.58
N GLU A 173 -3.40 4.10 -3.73
CA GLU A 173 -4.19 3.56 -2.63
C GLU A 173 -3.43 2.47 -1.89
N THR A 174 -3.60 2.45 -0.58
CA THR A 174 -3.16 1.36 0.29
C THR A 174 -4.26 0.30 0.47
N GLY A 175 -5.47 0.59 0.00
CA GLY A 175 -6.64 -0.27 0.10
C GLY A 175 -7.94 0.40 -0.28
N PHE A 176 -9.04 -0.35 -0.18
CA PHE A 176 -10.39 0.14 -0.41
C PHE A 176 -11.29 -0.08 0.79
N LYS A 177 -11.89 1.01 1.28
CA LYS A 177 -12.94 0.97 2.30
C LYS A 177 -14.26 0.59 1.66
N VAL A 178 -14.81 -0.52 2.09
CA VAL A 178 -16.15 -0.95 1.70
C VAL A 178 -17.13 -0.39 2.73
N LEU A 179 -18.02 0.49 2.28
CA LEU A 179 -18.99 1.14 3.16
C LEU A 179 -20.41 0.67 2.84
N ARG A 180 -21.18 0.39 3.89
CA ARG A 180 -22.59 0.00 3.79
C ARG A 180 -23.46 0.81 4.74
N ARG A 181 -24.68 1.06 4.32
CA ARG A 181 -25.77 1.42 5.22
C ARG A 181 -26.97 0.51 4.96
N ASP A 182 -27.72 0.29 6.03
CA ASP A 182 -28.78 -0.71 6.08
C ASP A 182 -30.18 -0.09 5.98
N ILE A 183 -30.25 1.25 5.92
CA ILE A 183 -31.47 2.05 5.79
C ILE A 183 -31.24 3.23 4.83
N LEU A 184 -32.29 3.66 4.12
CA LEU A 184 -32.22 4.63 3.01
C LEU A 184 -31.64 6.00 3.37
N GLU A 185 -31.79 6.47 4.61
CA GLU A 185 -31.25 7.75 5.08
C GLU A 185 -30.26 7.57 6.25
N GLY A 186 -29.70 6.36 6.37
CA GLY A 186 -28.75 6.03 7.43
C GLY A 186 -27.33 6.52 7.14
N THR A 187 -26.51 6.47 8.18
CA THR A 187 -25.06 6.65 8.09
C THR A 187 -24.40 5.43 7.48
N TYR A 188 -23.33 5.65 6.71
CA TYR A 188 -22.47 4.57 6.23
C TYR A 188 -21.53 4.11 7.33
N SER A 189 -21.45 2.80 7.54
CA SER A 189 -20.43 2.14 8.34
C SER A 189 -19.39 1.51 7.43
N GLU A 190 -18.13 1.54 7.84
CA GLU A 190 -17.07 0.74 7.21
C GLU A 190 -17.28 -0.73 7.60
N ILE A 191 -17.36 -1.61 6.59
CA ILE A 191 -17.42 -3.06 6.80
C ILE A 191 -16.00 -3.62 6.92
N THR A 192 -15.13 -3.17 6.02
CA THR A 192 -13.74 -3.61 5.94
C THR A 192 -12.92 -2.61 5.11
N THR A 193 -11.61 -2.72 5.24
CA THR A 193 -10.64 -2.19 4.28
C THR A 193 -9.96 -3.37 3.58
N THR A 194 -10.09 -3.46 2.26
CA THR A 194 -9.38 -4.48 1.45
C THR A 194 -7.93 -4.08 1.23
N SER A 195 -7.10 -4.99 0.73
CA SER A 195 -5.75 -4.65 0.26
C SER A 195 -5.79 -3.68 -0.93
N ALA A 196 -4.64 -3.05 -1.22
CA ALA A 196 -4.38 -2.36 -2.48
C ALA A 196 -4.64 -3.27 -3.69
N ASP A 197 -4.91 -2.66 -4.85
CA ASP A 197 -5.27 -3.31 -6.12
C ASP A 197 -6.50 -4.25 -6.09
N ALA A 198 -7.20 -4.38 -4.94
CA ALA A 198 -8.40 -5.19 -4.86
C ALA A 198 -9.52 -4.57 -5.69
N THR A 199 -10.21 -5.40 -6.47
CA THR A 199 -11.31 -4.96 -7.37
C THR A 199 -12.66 -5.60 -7.01
N SER A 200 -12.70 -6.38 -5.91
CA SER A 200 -13.93 -7.01 -5.45
C SER A 200 -13.90 -7.32 -3.96
N TYR A 201 -15.10 -7.44 -3.37
CA TYR A 201 -15.32 -7.89 -2.00
C TYR A 201 -16.66 -8.62 -1.90
N ILE A 202 -16.74 -9.59 -0.98
CA ILE A 202 -17.99 -10.28 -0.67
C ILE A 202 -18.37 -9.98 0.78
N ASP A 203 -19.50 -9.31 0.94
CA ASP A 203 -20.13 -9.05 2.24
C ASP A 203 -21.10 -10.18 2.61
N THR A 204 -21.30 -10.40 3.91
CA THR A 204 -22.30 -11.34 4.45
C THR A 204 -23.29 -10.57 5.32
N VAL A 205 -24.57 -10.66 4.96
CA VAL A 205 -25.69 -9.99 5.64
C VAL A 205 -26.73 -10.99 6.10
N THR A 206 -27.45 -10.70 7.17
CA THR A 206 -28.36 -11.66 7.81
C THR A 206 -29.84 -11.40 7.54
N GLU A 207 -30.21 -10.18 7.16
CA GLU A 207 -31.59 -9.79 6.94
C GLU A 207 -31.89 -9.61 5.45
N ALA A 208 -33.06 -10.12 5.02
CA ALA A 208 -33.63 -9.87 3.71
C ALA A 208 -34.21 -8.44 3.65
N LYS A 209 -33.38 -7.50 3.19
CA LYS A 209 -33.74 -6.09 3.02
C LYS A 209 -32.86 -5.43 1.95
N THR A 210 -33.10 -4.16 1.69
CA THR A 210 -32.22 -3.36 0.82
C THR A 210 -31.00 -2.87 1.60
N TYR A 211 -29.83 -3.01 1.00
CA TYR A 211 -28.58 -2.42 1.48
C TYR A 211 -28.04 -1.46 0.42
N TRP A 212 -27.33 -0.42 0.86
CA TRP A 212 -26.70 0.56 -0.02
C TRP A 212 -25.20 0.53 0.20
N TYR A 213 -24.46 0.24 -0.86
CA TYR A 213 -23.01 0.15 -0.82
C TYR A 213 -22.36 1.29 -1.59
N ARG A 214 -21.17 1.67 -1.14
CA ARG A 214 -20.22 2.53 -1.86
C ARG A 214 -18.81 2.14 -1.44
N VAL A 215 -17.82 2.53 -2.23
CA VAL A 215 -16.41 2.19 -1.99
C VAL A 215 -15.58 3.46 -2.06
N SER A 216 -14.64 3.62 -1.13
CA SER A 216 -13.62 4.67 -1.17
C SER A 216 -12.25 4.01 -1.28
N ALA A 217 -11.35 4.61 -2.06
CA ALA A 217 -9.93 4.30 -1.98
C ALA A 217 -9.34 5.03 -0.76
N THR A 218 -8.37 4.42 -0.07
CA THR A 218 -7.72 5.03 1.10
C THR A 218 -6.22 5.03 0.92
N ASN A 219 -5.55 6.09 1.37
CA ASN A 219 -4.13 6.11 1.66
C ASN A 219 -3.87 6.82 3.00
N LEU A 220 -2.61 7.07 3.35
CA LEU A 220 -2.25 7.73 4.61
C LEU A 220 -2.56 9.22 4.64
N ILE A 221 -2.82 9.86 3.49
CA ILE A 221 -3.28 11.25 3.41
C ILE A 221 -4.79 11.32 3.71
N GLY A 222 -5.54 10.30 3.30
CA GLY A 222 -6.94 10.14 3.65
C GLY A 222 -7.73 9.30 2.65
N ASP A 223 -9.04 9.41 2.75
CA ASP A 223 -9.98 8.71 1.86
C ASP A 223 -10.30 9.55 0.63
N SER A 224 -10.45 8.88 -0.49
CA SER A 224 -11.05 9.48 -1.68
C SER A 224 -12.52 9.79 -1.46
N THR A 225 -13.08 10.65 -2.32
CA THR A 225 -14.54 10.78 -2.40
C THR A 225 -15.16 9.41 -2.65
N PRO A 226 -16.21 9.00 -1.91
CA PRO A 226 -16.84 7.70 -2.15
C PRO A 226 -17.37 7.57 -3.56
N SER A 227 -17.36 6.35 -4.09
CA SER A 227 -18.01 6.00 -5.34
C SER A 227 -19.52 6.30 -5.29
N LYS A 228 -20.16 6.21 -6.46
CA LYS A 228 -21.63 6.25 -6.52
C LYS A 228 -22.22 5.09 -5.71
N VAL A 229 -23.35 5.37 -5.08
CA VAL A 229 -24.09 4.38 -4.29
C VAL A 229 -24.80 3.41 -5.22
N ILE A 230 -24.65 2.11 -4.96
CA ILE A 230 -25.46 1.07 -5.60
C ILE A 230 -26.30 0.37 -4.52
N PRO A 231 -27.64 0.39 -4.63
CA PRO A 231 -28.51 -0.41 -3.79
C PRO A 231 -28.57 -1.86 -4.29
N VAL A 232 -28.72 -2.80 -3.36
CA VAL A 232 -29.03 -4.21 -3.66
C VAL A 232 -30.17 -4.66 -2.76
N VAL A 233 -31.18 -5.29 -3.36
CA VAL A 233 -32.26 -5.95 -2.63
C VAL A 233 -31.82 -7.38 -2.37
N VAL A 234 -31.84 -7.78 -1.11
CA VAL A 234 -31.51 -9.13 -0.66
C VAL A 234 -32.79 -9.86 -0.30
N GLU A 235 -33.00 -11.03 -0.88
CA GLU A 235 -34.18 -11.89 -0.71
C GLU A 235 -33.80 -13.35 -0.41
#